data_AF-A0A2V5M1V2-F1
#
_entry.id   AF-A0A2V5M1V2-F1
#
_cell.length_a   1.000
_cell.length_b   1.000
_cell.length_c   1.000
_cell.angle_alpha   90.00
_cell.angle_beta   90.00
_cell.angle_gamma   90.00
#
_symmetry.space_group_name_H-M   'P 1'
#
loop_
_entity.id
_entity.type
_entity.pdbx_description
1 polymer ?
#
loop_
_entity_poly.entity_id
_entity_poly.type
_entity_poly.pdbx_seq_one_letter_code
_entity_poly.pdbx_strand_id
1 'polypeptide(L)'
;MHKSWGFGRVREWNLLLNQIVIDFASKKSHPMQTQYAAENLTPLAPEHFLARKATDLASIKNLARENPAALVRNILESLDGKATTQQIGEWLIGDVFTEAEWKRWWETTKKALKASGAFSIPAKKSDPIQIRGEGVSQADELIAAFNKARHPKEQIVALEQIIKFHQQFKEPEKQLQPIIATIENTAARNQKIHPELAFELIVARDDLLERAPGLHMTHIGLTLSKLVIDEEKRLASILPKLPASKEKRILQALSSALGSRWAERALLLMQANHARVVTQTARILSEAGEAAELRTMLESSIREHSATSEMLIWLCSDRKNWGELVTPDLLGAIVAALDREQHSTPGRASRLQRALVEDRQLLADIFKQADISVARDAMRRLQLSPLFDELTKRSLLARIVKVYPELESMIAGAEAEEKAASLIVSWSSLEKRKAEYEELVKVKIPENSREIALARSYGDLSENFEFKAAKQMQSVLTRRKAELDQMLHNARGTAFENPDTSRVSIGTVVTVRNVETNKEETYTILGAWDSDPDRHVISYQTAIGQALLGHEIGETVSLNTEHGTAEFTIASIQAAPPDQTTPAPDLPSESAVEAAVAE
;
A
#
# COMPACT_ATOMS: atom_id res chain seq x y z
N MET A 1 -33.46 -6.36 45.67
CA MET A 1 -32.57 -6.90 44.62
C MET A 1 -32.31 -8.37 44.94
N HIS A 2 -32.66 -9.28 44.03
CA HIS A 2 -32.33 -10.70 44.14
C HIS A 2 -31.09 -11.00 43.29
N LYS A 3 -30.15 -11.82 43.77
CA LYS A 3 -28.90 -12.13 43.05
C LYS A 3 -29.16 -12.71 41.64
N SER A 4 -30.12 -13.62 41.51
CA SER A 4 -30.41 -14.31 40.24
C SER A 4 -31.59 -13.74 39.44
N TRP A 5 -32.50 -13.00 40.08
CA TRP A 5 -33.73 -12.52 39.43
C TRP A 5 -33.75 -11.00 39.28
N GLY A 6 -32.70 -10.32 39.76
CA GLY A 6 -32.50 -8.89 39.61
C GLY A 6 -33.46 -8.05 40.44
N PHE A 7 -33.84 -6.91 39.88
CA PHE A 7 -34.76 -5.99 40.52
C PHE A 7 -36.17 -6.59 40.62
N GLY A 8 -36.79 -6.43 41.80
CA GLY A 8 -38.16 -6.84 42.04
C GLY A 8 -38.90 -5.78 42.84
N ARG A 9 -40.16 -5.53 42.47
CA ARG A 9 -41.04 -4.62 43.21
C ARG A 9 -41.95 -5.42 44.13
N VAL A 10 -41.94 -5.08 45.41
CA VAL A 10 -42.88 -5.68 46.36
C VAL A 10 -44.29 -5.19 46.01
N ARG A 11 -45.18 -6.13 45.71
CA ARG A 11 -46.57 -5.85 45.37
C ARG A 11 -47.44 -5.93 46.61
N GLU A 12 -47.21 -6.93 47.44
CA GLU A 12 -48.06 -7.24 48.60
C GLU A 12 -47.25 -7.91 49.70
N TRP A 13 -47.63 -7.62 50.95
CA TRP A 13 -47.23 -8.36 52.13
C TRP A 13 -48.41 -9.19 52.62
N ASN A 14 -48.33 -10.50 52.44
CA ASN A 14 -49.35 -11.42 52.95
C ASN A 14 -48.93 -11.92 54.33
N LEU A 15 -49.37 -11.20 55.35
CA LEU A 15 -49.03 -11.48 56.75
C LEU A 15 -49.65 -12.80 57.26
N LEU A 16 -50.79 -13.23 56.69
CA LEU A 16 -51.45 -14.48 57.05
C LEU A 16 -50.68 -15.71 56.55
N LEU A 17 -50.09 -15.62 55.36
CA LEU A 17 -49.30 -16.69 54.76
C LEU A 17 -47.79 -16.56 55.02
N ASN A 18 -47.37 -15.53 55.76
CA ASN A 18 -45.97 -15.19 56.03
C ASN A 18 -45.14 -15.06 54.73
N GLN A 19 -45.73 -14.45 53.70
CA GLN A 19 -45.14 -14.31 52.37
C GLN A 19 -45.11 -12.86 51.91
N ILE A 20 -44.10 -12.56 51.08
CA ILE A 20 -44.02 -11.32 50.32
C ILE A 20 -44.20 -11.68 48.84
N VAL A 21 -45.12 -10.98 48.16
CA VAL A 21 -45.34 -11.15 46.74
C VAL A 21 -44.55 -10.09 45.99
N ILE A 22 -43.66 -10.53 45.11
CA ILE A 22 -42.72 -9.65 44.40
C ILE A 22 -42.87 -9.83 42.89
N ASP A 23 -42.94 -8.70 42.18
CA ASP A 23 -42.87 -8.65 40.73
C ASP A 23 -41.41 -8.45 40.28
N PHE A 24 -40.77 -9.53 39.85
CA PHE A 24 -39.50 -9.48 39.13
C PHE A 24 -39.74 -9.29 37.63
N ALA A 25 -38.68 -8.99 36.87
CA ALA A 25 -38.76 -8.90 35.41
C ALA A 25 -39.15 -10.25 34.77
N SER A 26 -38.57 -11.35 35.24
CA SER A 26 -38.81 -12.71 34.71
C SER A 26 -39.90 -13.49 35.43
N LYS A 27 -40.35 -13.03 36.61
CA LYS A 27 -41.36 -13.71 37.44
C LYS A 27 -42.32 -12.68 38.02
N LYS A 28 -43.52 -12.60 37.45
CA LYS A 28 -44.60 -11.76 37.97
C LYS A 28 -45.32 -12.46 39.11
N SER A 29 -45.71 -11.69 40.12
CA SER A 29 -46.48 -12.10 41.29
C SER A 29 -45.90 -13.32 41.98
N HIS A 30 -44.57 -13.33 42.16
CA HIS A 30 -43.87 -14.45 42.74
C HIS A 30 -43.98 -14.41 44.27
N PRO A 31 -44.61 -15.41 44.91
CA PRO A 31 -44.64 -15.48 46.36
C PRO A 31 -43.29 -15.98 46.89
N MET A 32 -42.74 -15.29 47.89
CA MET A 32 -41.54 -15.69 48.62
C MET A 32 -41.84 -15.71 50.11
N GLN A 33 -41.40 -16.77 50.80
CA GLN A 33 -41.45 -16.82 52.26
C GLN A 33 -40.61 -15.68 52.86
N THR A 34 -41.10 -15.00 53.89
CA THR A 34 -40.45 -13.81 54.47
C THR A 34 -39.00 -14.08 54.91
N GLN A 35 -38.73 -15.24 55.50
CA GLN A 35 -37.37 -15.64 55.88
C GLN A 35 -36.46 -15.80 54.66
N TYR A 36 -36.92 -16.51 53.62
CA TYR A 36 -36.17 -16.69 52.39
C TYR A 36 -35.92 -15.36 51.67
N ALA A 37 -36.91 -14.46 51.68
CA ALA A 37 -36.80 -13.11 51.16
C ALA A 37 -35.74 -12.29 51.93
N ALA A 38 -35.72 -12.35 53.26
CA ALA A 38 -34.71 -11.67 54.09
C ALA A 38 -33.29 -12.17 53.82
N GLU A 39 -33.11 -13.46 53.56
CA GLU A 39 -31.79 -14.06 53.28
C GLU A 39 -31.29 -13.77 51.85
N ASN A 40 -32.19 -13.60 50.88
CA ASN A 40 -31.85 -13.58 49.45
C ASN A 40 -32.12 -12.24 48.75
N LEU A 41 -32.75 -11.28 49.43
CA LEU A 41 -33.03 -9.96 48.89
C LEU A 41 -32.25 -8.89 49.61
N THR A 42 -31.56 -8.06 48.84
CA THR A 42 -30.98 -6.80 49.33
C THR A 42 -32.01 -5.69 49.12
N PRO A 43 -32.51 -5.00 50.17
CA PRO A 43 -33.36 -3.84 50.00
C PRO A 43 -32.58 -2.72 49.29
N LEU A 44 -33.25 -1.99 48.40
CA LEU A 44 -32.67 -0.85 47.71
C LEU A 44 -33.17 0.43 48.36
N ALA A 45 -32.26 1.37 48.62
CA ALA A 45 -32.63 2.69 49.12
C ALA A 45 -33.48 3.45 48.10
N PRO A 46 -34.37 4.37 48.53
CA PRO A 46 -35.18 5.19 47.62
C PRO A 46 -34.37 5.95 46.56
N GLU A 47 -33.14 6.33 46.90
CA GLU A 47 -32.20 7.09 46.06
C GLU A 47 -31.51 6.20 45.00
N HIS A 48 -31.52 4.88 45.19
CA HIS A 48 -30.93 3.93 44.26
C HIS A 48 -31.61 4.03 42.90
N PHE A 49 -30.83 4.06 41.82
CA PHE A 49 -31.30 4.31 40.47
C PHE A 49 -32.47 3.40 40.06
N LEU A 50 -32.36 2.08 40.26
CA LEU A 50 -33.42 1.14 39.92
C LEU A 50 -34.72 1.36 40.72
N ALA A 51 -34.63 1.79 41.99
CA ALA A 51 -35.80 2.11 42.80
C ALA A 51 -36.50 3.38 42.28
N ARG A 52 -35.71 4.42 41.95
CA ARG A 52 -36.20 5.66 41.32
C ARG A 52 -36.84 5.38 39.97
N LYS A 53 -36.18 4.61 39.09
CA LYS A 53 -36.70 4.23 37.76
C LYS A 53 -38.04 3.50 37.85
N ALA A 54 -38.19 2.61 38.83
CA ALA A 54 -39.43 1.85 39.03
C ALA A 54 -40.58 2.66 39.65
N THR A 55 -40.26 3.72 40.38
CA THR A 55 -41.24 4.56 41.10
C THR A 55 -41.66 5.77 40.27
N ASP A 56 -40.72 6.41 39.58
CA ASP A 56 -40.93 7.60 38.77
C ASP A 56 -40.01 7.60 37.53
N LEU A 57 -40.46 6.88 36.49
CA LEU A 57 -39.77 6.83 35.21
C LEU A 57 -39.76 8.19 34.49
N ALA A 58 -40.77 9.03 34.70
CA ALA A 58 -40.88 10.33 34.04
C ALA A 58 -39.76 11.27 34.51
N SER A 59 -39.49 11.32 35.82
CA SER A 59 -38.36 12.07 36.39
C SER A 59 -37.01 11.57 35.88
N ILE A 60 -36.82 10.25 35.73
CA ILE A 60 -35.59 9.70 35.12
C ILE A 60 -35.43 10.13 33.66
N LYS A 61 -36.51 10.10 32.86
CA LYS A 61 -36.50 10.58 31.47
C LYS A 61 -36.18 12.08 31.37
N ASN A 62 -36.71 12.89 32.29
CA ASN A 62 -36.39 14.32 32.35
C ASN A 62 -34.93 14.55 32.77
N LEU A 63 -34.45 13.85 33.80
CA LEU A 63 -33.06 13.93 34.23
C LEU A 63 -32.08 13.55 33.12
N ALA A 64 -32.43 12.55 32.30
CA ALA A 64 -31.64 12.15 31.14
C ALA A 64 -31.52 13.27 30.09
N ARG A 65 -32.54 14.12 29.95
CA ARG A 65 -32.55 15.24 29.00
C ARG A 65 -31.83 16.47 29.55
N GLU A 66 -32.10 16.82 30.80
CA GLU A 66 -31.67 18.09 31.41
C GLU A 66 -30.27 18.00 32.04
N ASN A 67 -29.97 16.89 32.72
CA ASN A 67 -28.68 16.71 33.40
C ASN A 67 -28.18 15.26 33.27
N PRO A 68 -27.69 14.89 32.07
CA PRO A 68 -27.24 13.53 31.81
C PRO A 68 -26.05 13.10 32.69
N ALA A 69 -25.23 14.05 33.15
CA ALA A 69 -24.12 13.76 34.06
C ALA A 69 -24.62 13.36 35.46
N ALA A 70 -25.65 14.01 35.98
CA ALA A 70 -26.28 13.64 37.25
C ALA A 70 -26.98 12.27 37.17
N LEU A 71 -27.60 11.94 36.03
CA LEU A 71 -28.16 10.62 35.80
C LEU A 71 -27.07 9.53 35.89
N VAL A 72 -25.96 9.72 35.17
CA VAL A 72 -24.85 8.76 35.18
C VAL A 72 -24.24 8.66 36.58
N ARG A 73 -24.08 9.77 37.31
CA ARG A 73 -23.65 9.75 38.72
C ARG A 73 -24.55 8.87 39.59
N ASN A 74 -25.88 9.03 39.50
CA ASN A 74 -26.81 8.23 40.30
C ASN A 74 -26.72 6.74 39.97
N ILE A 75 -26.52 6.37 38.69
CA ILE A 75 -26.28 4.99 38.28
C ILE A 75 -24.97 4.46 38.88
N LEU A 76 -23.88 5.23 38.79
CA LEU A 76 -22.59 4.85 39.34
C LEU A 76 -22.62 4.71 40.87
N GLU A 77 -23.25 5.63 41.60
CA GLU A 77 -23.47 5.54 43.05
C GLU A 77 -24.25 4.28 43.44
N SER A 78 -25.19 3.87 42.58
CA SER A 78 -25.98 2.64 42.74
C SER A 78 -25.20 1.36 42.37
N LEU A 79 -24.01 1.50 41.78
CA LEU A 79 -23.10 0.42 41.36
C LEU A 79 -21.73 0.59 42.03
N ASP A 80 -21.72 0.94 43.32
CA ASP A 80 -20.50 1.07 44.13
C ASP A 80 -19.46 2.05 43.54
N GLY A 81 -19.94 3.13 42.92
CA GLY A 81 -19.14 4.22 42.36
C GLY A 81 -18.52 3.94 40.99
N LYS A 82 -18.76 2.78 40.38
CA LYS A 82 -18.15 2.41 39.08
C LYS A 82 -19.02 1.51 38.20
N ALA A 83 -19.02 1.73 36.90
CA ALA A 83 -19.72 0.88 35.93
C ALA A 83 -19.14 0.99 34.52
N THR A 84 -19.21 -0.08 33.74
CA THR A 84 -18.90 -0.04 32.31
C THR A 84 -20.01 0.63 31.51
N THR A 85 -19.70 1.06 30.28
CA THR A 85 -20.73 1.62 29.36
C THR A 85 -21.87 0.63 29.12
N GLN A 86 -21.55 -0.67 29.05
CA GLN A 86 -22.54 -1.73 28.87
C GLN A 86 -23.51 -1.81 30.06
N GLN A 87 -22.99 -1.84 31.29
CA GLN A 87 -23.80 -1.92 32.51
C GLN A 87 -24.74 -0.71 32.66
N ILE A 88 -24.26 0.49 32.29
CA ILE A 88 -25.12 1.69 32.28
C ILE A 88 -26.23 1.55 31.22
N GLY A 89 -25.88 1.03 30.03
CA GLY A 89 -26.84 0.78 28.95
C GLY A 89 -27.92 -0.23 29.33
N GLU A 90 -27.57 -1.32 30.02
CA GLU A 90 -28.51 -2.35 30.50
C GLU A 90 -29.64 -1.78 31.37
N TRP A 91 -29.39 -0.66 32.05
CA TRP A 91 -30.37 -0.04 32.94
C TRP A 91 -31.24 1.03 32.27
N LEU A 92 -30.85 1.52 31.08
CA LEU A 92 -31.49 2.64 30.38
C LEU A 92 -32.14 2.22 29.06
N ILE A 93 -31.57 1.26 28.34
CA ILE A 93 -32.11 0.77 27.07
C ILE A 93 -33.39 -0.02 27.33
N GLY A 94 -34.43 0.24 26.54
CA GLY A 94 -35.76 -0.34 26.66
C GLY A 94 -36.74 0.57 27.41
N ASP A 95 -36.38 1.01 28.61
CA ASP A 95 -37.28 1.84 29.45
C ASP A 95 -37.14 3.35 29.17
N VAL A 96 -35.90 3.83 29.02
CA VAL A 96 -35.56 5.25 28.89
C VAL A 96 -35.24 5.60 27.44
N PHE A 97 -34.47 4.75 26.76
CA PHE A 97 -34.03 4.95 25.38
C PHE A 97 -34.24 3.69 24.54
N THR A 98 -34.52 3.86 23.26
CA THR A 98 -34.25 2.83 22.25
C THR A 98 -32.74 2.67 22.03
N GLU A 99 -32.29 1.58 21.39
CA GLU A 99 -30.86 1.39 21.09
C GLU A 99 -30.27 2.54 20.25
N ALA A 100 -31.04 3.07 19.30
CA ALA A 100 -30.61 4.16 18.43
C ALA A 100 -30.48 5.49 19.20
N GLU A 101 -31.44 5.79 20.08
CA GLU A 101 -31.41 6.97 20.94
C GLU A 101 -30.27 6.89 21.96
N TRP A 102 -30.04 5.72 22.55
CA TRP A 102 -28.93 5.47 23.48
C TRP A 102 -27.58 5.81 22.85
N LYS A 103 -27.30 5.33 21.63
CA LYS A 103 -26.03 5.61 20.94
C LYS A 103 -25.79 7.12 20.78
N ARG A 104 -26.83 7.87 20.38
CA ARG A 104 -26.74 9.33 20.21
C ARG A 104 -26.59 10.05 21.54
N TRP A 105 -27.39 9.67 22.54
CA TRP A 105 -27.36 10.27 23.88
C TRP A 105 -26.02 10.03 24.58
N TRP A 106 -25.48 8.82 24.46
CA TRP A 106 -24.23 8.44 25.11
C TRP A 106 -23.02 9.20 24.57
N GLU A 107 -22.93 9.42 23.26
CA GLU A 107 -21.84 10.20 22.66
C GLU A 107 -21.81 11.65 23.20
N THR A 108 -22.97 12.29 23.33
CA THR A 108 -23.08 13.64 23.91
C THR A 108 -22.78 13.62 25.42
N THR A 109 -23.35 12.67 26.15
CA THR A 109 -23.17 12.54 27.60
C THR A 109 -21.71 12.28 27.97
N LYS A 110 -21.02 11.40 27.23
CA LYS A 110 -19.61 11.09 27.45
C LYS A 110 -18.72 12.33 27.34
N LYS A 111 -19.04 13.26 26.43
CA LYS A 111 -18.34 14.55 26.33
C LYS A 111 -18.59 15.42 27.55
N ALA A 112 -19.83 15.49 28.03
CA ALA A 112 -20.19 16.25 29.24
C ALA A 112 -19.53 15.68 30.50
N LEU A 113 -19.49 14.34 30.65
CA LEU A 113 -18.79 13.68 31.77
C LEU A 113 -17.29 14.03 31.77
N LYS A 114 -16.63 13.96 30.61
CA LYS A 114 -15.23 14.36 30.46
C LYS A 114 -15.00 15.82 30.83
N ALA A 115 -15.88 16.72 30.39
CA ALA A 115 -15.77 18.15 30.67
C ALA A 115 -16.00 18.49 32.16
N SER A 116 -16.85 17.73 32.85
CA SER A 116 -17.17 17.99 34.26
C SER A 116 -15.99 17.78 35.23
N GLY A 117 -14.98 17.00 34.81
CA GLY A 117 -13.85 16.66 35.67
C GLY A 117 -14.18 15.79 36.88
N ALA A 118 -15.44 15.39 37.08
CA ALA A 118 -15.91 14.63 38.24
C ALA A 118 -15.95 13.11 38.01
N PHE A 119 -15.56 12.65 36.82
CA PHE A 119 -15.57 11.24 36.43
C PHE A 119 -14.25 10.87 35.77
N SER A 120 -13.77 9.66 36.05
CA SER A 120 -12.70 9.03 35.30
C SER A 120 -13.30 8.28 34.11
N ILE A 121 -12.95 8.71 32.89
CA ILE A 121 -13.49 8.15 31.64
C ILE A 121 -12.39 7.41 30.90
N PRO A 122 -12.40 6.06 30.88
CA PRO A 122 -11.33 5.30 30.26
C PRO A 122 -11.32 5.39 28.73
N ALA A 123 -10.15 5.11 28.14
CA ALA A 123 -9.99 5.05 26.69
C ALA A 123 -10.68 3.81 26.09
N LYS A 124 -10.57 2.65 26.76
CA LYS A 124 -11.24 1.41 26.37
C LYS A 124 -12.67 1.37 26.91
N LYS A 125 -13.62 0.90 26.10
CA LYS A 125 -15.05 0.78 26.47
C LYS A 125 -15.31 -0.33 27.50
N SER A 126 -14.41 -1.31 27.59
CA SER A 126 -14.45 -2.42 28.56
C SER A 126 -14.13 -1.98 29.98
N ASP A 127 -13.41 -0.88 30.14
CA ASP A 127 -12.94 -0.43 31.44
C ASP A 127 -14.05 0.40 32.12
N PRO A 128 -14.19 0.32 33.45
CA PRO A 128 -15.26 0.99 34.15
C PRO A 128 -15.05 2.51 34.21
N ILE A 129 -16.13 3.25 34.01
CA ILE A 129 -16.23 4.66 34.39
C ILE A 129 -16.37 4.72 35.91
N GLN A 130 -15.68 5.67 36.54
CA GLN A 130 -15.69 5.82 38.00
C GLN A 130 -16.02 7.27 38.39
N ILE A 131 -16.75 7.44 39.49
CA ILE A 131 -16.87 8.76 40.12
C ILE A 131 -15.51 9.10 40.72
N ARG A 132 -14.99 10.30 40.42
CA ARG A 132 -13.79 10.79 41.11
C ARG A 132 -14.19 11.17 42.52
N GLY A 133 -13.54 10.56 43.52
CA GLY A 133 -13.62 11.05 44.90
C GLY A 133 -13.09 12.48 45.00
N GLU A 134 -13.50 13.21 46.02
CA GLU A 134 -12.88 14.50 46.35
C GLU A 134 -11.36 14.28 46.54
N GLY A 135 -10.53 14.84 45.65
CA GLY A 135 -9.08 14.89 45.84
C GLY A 135 -8.17 14.40 44.70
N VAL A 136 -8.69 13.78 43.63
CA VAL A 136 -7.83 13.42 42.46
C VAL A 136 -8.24 14.23 41.24
N SER A 137 -7.46 15.27 40.93
CA SER A 137 -7.70 16.10 39.75
C SER A 137 -7.26 15.36 38.46
N GLN A 138 -7.79 15.77 37.31
CA GLN A 138 -7.32 15.24 36.02
C GLN A 138 -5.80 15.46 35.82
N ALA A 139 -5.27 16.57 36.34
CA ALA A 139 -3.84 16.85 36.32
C ALA A 139 -3.05 15.78 37.11
N ASP A 140 -3.54 15.36 38.27
CA ASP A 140 -2.88 14.33 39.10
C ASP A 140 -2.89 12.96 38.42
N GLU A 141 -3.97 12.60 37.73
CA GLU A 141 -4.02 11.35 36.94
C GLU A 141 -3.01 11.37 35.78
N LEU A 142 -2.87 12.50 35.09
CA LEU A 142 -1.91 12.64 34.00
C LEU A 142 -0.46 12.56 34.49
N ILE A 143 -0.16 13.17 35.65
CA ILE A 143 1.14 13.07 36.31
C ILE A 143 1.40 11.63 36.76
N ALA A 144 0.42 10.97 37.37
CA ALA A 144 0.55 9.58 37.81
C ALA A 144 0.78 8.63 36.63
N ALA A 145 0.09 8.84 35.51
CA ALA A 145 0.30 8.09 34.28
C ALA A 145 1.72 8.29 33.72
N PHE A 146 2.21 9.54 33.72
CA PHE A 146 3.58 9.86 33.33
C PHE A 146 4.62 9.18 34.24
N ASN A 147 4.45 9.28 35.56
CA ASN A 147 5.37 8.68 36.53
C ASN A 147 5.39 7.15 36.49
N LYS A 148 4.29 6.52 36.04
CA LYS A 148 4.20 5.06 35.85
C LYS A 148 4.90 4.59 34.57
N ALA A 149 5.06 5.46 33.57
CA ALA A 149 5.68 5.13 32.30
C ALA A 149 7.20 4.89 32.47
N ARG A 150 7.64 3.66 32.21
CA ARG A 150 9.03 3.24 32.42
C ARG A 150 9.86 3.34 31.15
N HIS A 151 9.22 3.20 29.98
CA HIS A 151 9.89 3.28 28.70
C HIS A 151 9.75 4.68 28.07
N PRO A 152 10.77 5.17 27.34
CA PRO A 152 10.71 6.51 26.73
C PRO A 152 9.50 6.70 25.80
N LYS A 153 9.10 5.67 25.05
CA LYS A 153 7.89 5.72 24.20
C LYS A 153 6.61 5.92 25.01
N GLU A 154 6.48 5.26 26.15
CA GLU A 154 5.33 5.45 27.06
C GLU A 154 5.35 6.86 27.66
N GLN A 155 6.54 7.37 28.01
CA GLN A 155 6.72 8.73 28.51
C GLN A 155 6.33 9.78 27.47
N ILE A 156 6.69 9.58 26.20
CA ILE A 156 6.26 10.45 25.09
C ILE A 156 4.73 10.47 24.99
N VAL A 157 4.07 9.30 24.99
CA VAL A 157 2.61 9.21 24.92
C VAL A 157 1.93 9.89 26.11
N ALA A 158 2.45 9.69 27.32
CA ALA A 158 1.93 10.35 28.51
C ALA A 158 2.14 11.87 28.48
N LEU A 159 3.30 12.33 28.02
CA LEU A 159 3.61 13.74 27.84
C LEU A 159 2.70 14.40 26.79
N GLU A 160 2.39 13.72 25.69
CA GLU A 160 1.43 14.22 24.70
C GLU A 160 0.02 14.38 25.28
N GLN A 161 -0.41 13.51 26.20
CA GLN A 161 -1.68 13.72 26.93
C GLN A 161 -1.60 14.94 27.85
N ILE A 162 -0.48 15.14 28.55
CA ILE A 162 -0.26 16.34 29.37
C ILE A 162 -0.33 17.60 28.51
N ILE A 163 0.38 17.64 27.38
CA ILE A 163 0.38 18.75 26.41
C ILE A 163 -1.04 19.04 25.91
N LYS A 164 -1.81 18.00 25.62
CA LYS A 164 -3.20 18.11 25.15
C LYS A 164 -4.13 18.71 26.20
N PHE A 165 -3.94 18.36 27.47
CA PHE A 165 -4.79 18.79 28.58
C PHE A 165 -4.11 19.80 29.51
N HIS A 166 -3.13 20.56 29.01
CA HIS A 166 -2.30 21.48 29.80
C HIS A 166 -3.12 22.52 30.59
N GLN A 167 -4.31 22.89 30.11
CA GLN A 167 -5.23 23.81 30.78
C GLN A 167 -5.80 23.28 32.12
N GLN A 168 -5.69 21.97 32.38
CA GLN A 168 -6.18 21.35 33.61
C GLN A 168 -5.23 21.51 34.79
N PHE A 169 -4.01 21.99 34.56
CA PHE A 169 -2.98 22.18 35.58
C PHE A 169 -3.11 23.58 36.18
N LYS A 170 -3.45 23.65 37.48
CA LYS A 170 -3.66 24.92 38.19
C LYS A 170 -2.36 25.59 38.61
N GLU A 171 -1.34 24.79 38.92
CA GLU A 171 0.00 25.24 39.32
C GLU A 171 1.05 24.58 38.41
N PRO A 172 1.08 24.91 37.10
CA PRO A 172 1.92 24.20 36.13
C PRO A 172 3.41 24.21 36.51
N GLU A 173 3.94 25.30 37.06
CA GLU A 173 5.33 25.40 37.51
C GLU A 173 5.67 24.38 38.59
N LYS A 174 4.75 24.11 39.52
CA LYS A 174 4.97 23.12 40.58
C LYS A 174 4.70 21.69 40.07
N GLN A 175 3.70 21.54 39.22
CA GLN A 175 3.18 20.24 38.79
C GLN A 175 3.98 19.63 37.62
N LEU A 176 4.46 20.45 36.68
CA LEU A 176 5.04 20.01 35.41
C LEU A 176 6.56 20.21 35.33
N GLN A 177 7.16 21.08 36.15
CA GLN A 177 8.61 21.27 36.16
C GLN A 177 9.40 19.98 36.47
N PRO A 178 8.96 19.09 37.39
CA PRO A 178 9.60 17.78 37.58
C PRO A 178 9.52 16.86 36.36
N ILE A 179 8.44 16.99 35.57
CA ILE A 179 8.25 16.24 34.33
C ILE A 179 9.26 16.71 33.27
N ILE A 180 9.48 18.02 33.14
CA ILE A 180 10.51 18.58 32.25
C ILE A 180 11.88 17.98 32.58
N ALA A 181 12.30 18.01 33.85
CA ALA A 181 13.58 17.45 34.29
C ALA A 181 13.71 15.95 33.97
N THR A 182 12.63 15.19 34.15
CA THR A 182 12.60 13.75 33.84
C THR A 182 12.78 13.50 32.34
N ILE A 183 12.06 14.25 31.50
CA ILE A 183 12.15 14.16 30.04
C ILE A 183 13.56 14.50 29.55
N GLU A 184 14.17 15.57 30.07
CA GLU A 184 15.52 15.98 29.70
C GLU A 184 16.56 14.92 30.06
N ASN A 185 16.46 14.33 31.25
CA ASN A 185 17.32 13.23 31.67
C ASN A 185 17.13 11.99 30.80
N THR A 186 15.90 11.62 30.46
CA THR A 186 15.62 10.50 29.56
C THR A 186 16.18 10.75 28.16
N ALA A 187 16.00 11.95 27.61
CA ALA A 187 16.50 12.31 26.29
C ALA A 187 18.04 12.25 26.24
N ALA A 188 18.72 12.83 27.23
CA ALA A 188 20.19 12.80 27.32
C ALA A 188 20.74 11.37 27.39
N ARG A 189 20.10 10.47 28.13
CA ARG A 189 20.50 9.05 28.22
C ARG A 189 20.30 8.30 26.90
N ASN A 190 19.30 8.67 26.12
CA ASN A 190 18.95 7.98 24.87
C ASN A 190 19.64 8.57 23.64
N GLN A 191 20.16 9.80 23.67
CA GLN A 191 20.73 10.47 22.49
C GLN A 191 21.74 9.60 21.71
N LYS A 192 22.65 8.90 22.38
CA LYS A 192 23.66 8.07 21.69
C LYS A 192 23.08 6.77 21.12
N ILE A 193 22.16 6.13 21.84
CA ILE A 193 21.66 4.77 21.56
C ILE A 193 20.42 4.81 20.67
N HIS A 194 19.47 5.68 21.01
CA HIS A 194 18.18 5.89 20.36
C HIS A 194 17.95 7.40 20.10
N PRO A 195 18.73 8.01 19.19
CA PRO A 195 18.63 9.43 18.89
C PRO A 195 17.21 9.85 18.45
N GLU A 196 16.46 8.97 17.77
CA GLU A 196 15.07 9.23 17.41
C GLU A 196 14.18 9.51 18.64
N LEU A 197 14.35 8.76 19.73
CA LEU A 197 13.60 8.97 20.97
C LEU A 197 14.01 10.26 21.66
N ALA A 198 15.30 10.61 21.61
CA ALA A 198 15.77 11.88 22.13
C ALA A 198 15.12 13.06 21.39
N PHE A 199 15.09 13.02 20.05
CA PHE A 199 14.40 14.05 19.26
C PHE A 199 12.91 14.16 19.60
N GLU A 200 12.18 13.05 19.71
CA GLU A 200 10.76 13.08 20.06
C GLU A 200 10.51 13.70 21.45
N LEU A 201 11.32 13.31 22.44
CA LEU A 201 11.24 13.83 23.81
C LEU A 201 11.53 15.34 23.87
N ILE A 202 12.57 15.80 23.20
CA ILE A 202 12.98 17.21 23.16
C ILE A 202 11.93 18.06 22.46
N VAL A 203 11.42 17.62 21.30
CA VAL A 203 10.36 18.38 20.61
C VAL A 203 9.07 18.38 21.42
N ALA A 204 8.69 17.28 22.07
CA ALA A 204 7.51 17.26 22.95
C ALA A 204 7.69 18.15 24.18
N ARG A 205 8.88 18.19 24.79
CA ARG A 205 9.19 19.15 25.86
C ARG A 205 9.02 20.59 25.38
N ASP A 206 9.57 20.93 24.23
CA ASP A 206 9.48 22.29 23.69
C ASP A 206 8.03 22.68 23.40
N ASP A 207 7.22 21.76 22.86
CA ASP A 207 5.77 21.96 22.68
C ASP A 207 5.03 22.21 24.03
N LEU A 208 5.51 21.62 25.14
CA LEU A 208 4.95 21.88 26.47
C LEU A 208 5.37 23.25 27.01
N LEU A 209 6.65 23.62 26.85
CA LEU A 209 7.17 24.94 27.25
C LEU A 209 6.43 26.08 26.54
N GLU A 210 6.13 25.90 25.25
CA GLU A 210 5.36 26.89 24.47
C GLU A 210 3.91 27.07 24.98
N ARG A 211 3.30 26.03 25.58
CA ARG A 211 1.90 26.06 26.04
C ARG A 211 1.72 26.45 27.50
N ALA A 212 2.77 26.39 28.31
CA ALA A 212 2.74 26.66 29.74
C ALA A 212 3.79 27.71 30.09
N PRO A 213 3.49 29.02 29.87
CA PRO A 213 4.41 30.10 30.22
C PRO A 213 4.69 30.08 31.72
N GLY A 214 5.97 30.01 32.09
CA GLY A 214 6.45 29.83 33.48
C GLY A 214 7.34 28.59 33.65
N LEU A 215 7.15 27.57 32.81
CA LEU A 215 8.08 26.45 32.74
C LEU A 215 9.40 26.86 32.08
N HIS A 216 10.48 26.22 32.50
CA HIS A 216 11.82 26.47 31.97
C HIS A 216 12.60 25.16 31.80
N MET A 217 13.59 25.17 30.91
CA MET A 217 14.53 24.05 30.77
C MET A 217 15.37 23.91 32.04
N THR A 218 15.63 22.66 32.47
CA THR A 218 16.58 22.40 33.57
C THR A 218 17.99 22.14 33.04
N HIS A 219 18.10 21.65 31.81
CA HIS A 219 19.36 21.41 31.13
C HIS A 219 19.53 22.37 29.94
N ILE A 220 20.13 23.54 30.20
CA ILE A 220 20.30 24.63 29.21
C ILE A 220 20.96 24.14 27.89
N GLY A 221 21.89 23.19 27.96
CA GLY A 221 22.57 22.64 26.78
C GLY A 221 21.77 21.64 25.93
N LEU A 222 20.58 21.21 26.36
CA LEU A 222 19.81 20.15 25.68
C LEU A 222 18.70 20.73 24.81
N THR A 223 19.08 21.62 23.89
CA THR A 223 18.15 22.27 22.95
C THR A 223 17.97 21.43 21.68
N LEU A 224 16.87 21.64 20.95
CA LEU A 224 16.66 21.00 19.66
C LEU A 224 17.81 21.35 18.68
N SER A 225 18.24 22.60 18.63
CA SER A 225 19.36 23.02 17.77
C SER A 225 20.67 22.32 18.14
N LYS A 226 20.96 22.15 19.44
CA LYS A 226 22.15 21.42 19.88
C LYS A 226 22.08 19.94 19.48
N LEU A 227 20.90 19.33 19.60
CA LEU A 227 20.68 17.95 19.17
C LEU A 227 20.87 17.80 17.65
N VAL A 228 20.37 18.74 16.85
CA VAL A 228 20.60 18.80 15.40
C VAL A 228 22.09 18.87 15.06
N ILE A 229 22.86 19.70 15.78
CA ILE A 229 24.32 19.82 15.58
C ILE A 229 25.03 18.52 15.95
N ASP A 230 24.75 17.98 17.13
CA ASP A 230 25.42 16.78 17.64
C ASP A 230 25.12 15.54 16.79
N GLU A 231 23.91 15.49 16.23
CA GLU A 231 23.40 14.38 15.43
C GLU A 231 23.46 14.64 13.92
N GLU A 232 24.10 15.72 13.47
CA GLU A 232 24.06 16.21 12.09
C GLU A 232 24.32 15.07 11.09
N LYS A 233 25.36 14.26 11.32
CA LYS A 233 25.77 13.14 10.47
C LYS A 233 24.76 11.99 10.43
N ARG A 234 24.01 11.78 11.52
CA ARG A 234 23.04 10.68 11.67
C ARG A 234 21.63 11.08 11.25
N LEU A 235 21.35 12.38 11.02
CA LEU A 235 20.00 12.86 10.67
C LEU A 235 19.33 12.08 9.53
N ALA A 236 20.07 11.69 8.49
CA ALA A 236 19.51 10.94 7.37
C ALA A 236 18.92 9.58 7.79
N SER A 237 19.45 8.91 8.81
CA SER A 237 18.91 7.65 9.32
C SER A 237 17.91 7.82 10.47
N ILE A 238 17.83 9.02 11.04
CA ILE A 238 16.93 9.37 12.15
C ILE A 238 15.57 9.82 11.62
N LEU A 239 15.53 10.73 10.63
CA LEU A 239 14.29 11.32 10.11
C LEU A 239 13.24 10.26 9.71
N PRO A 240 13.58 9.16 9.01
CA PRO A 240 12.59 8.15 8.61
C PRO A 240 11.89 7.45 9.78
N LYS A 241 12.49 7.47 10.98
CA LYS A 241 11.94 6.81 12.18
C LYS A 241 10.96 7.69 12.94
N LEU A 242 10.83 8.96 12.57
CA LEU A 242 10.09 9.95 13.33
C LEU A 242 8.64 10.15 12.83
N PRO A 243 7.72 10.51 13.73
CA PRO A 243 6.41 11.02 13.36
C PRO A 243 6.50 12.28 12.49
N ALA A 244 5.56 12.46 11.56
CA ALA A 244 5.56 13.54 10.58
C ALA A 244 5.66 14.96 11.18
N SER A 245 5.00 15.20 12.31
CA SER A 245 5.03 16.50 13.01
C SER A 245 6.39 16.81 13.61
N LYS A 246 7.07 15.79 14.15
CA LYS A 246 8.39 15.90 14.79
C LYS A 246 9.49 16.04 13.74
N GLU A 247 9.41 15.28 12.65
CA GLU A 247 10.27 15.41 11.47
C GLU A 247 10.29 16.85 10.94
N LYS A 248 9.10 17.44 10.76
CA LYS A 248 8.96 18.83 10.30
C LYS A 248 9.67 19.83 11.21
N ARG A 249 9.47 19.72 12.54
CA ARG A 249 10.12 20.60 13.53
C ARG A 249 11.64 20.51 13.46
N ILE A 250 12.20 19.33 13.23
CA ILE A 250 13.65 19.13 13.11
C ILE A 250 14.19 19.77 11.84
N LEU A 251 13.51 19.60 10.71
CA LEU A 251 13.89 20.25 9.45
C LEU A 251 13.84 21.78 9.58
N GLN A 252 12.83 22.33 10.27
CA GLN A 252 12.74 23.77 10.55
C GLN A 252 13.87 24.26 11.47
N ALA A 253 14.35 23.42 12.38
CA ALA A 253 15.45 23.76 13.28
C ALA A 253 16.83 23.75 12.60
N LEU A 254 16.96 23.27 11.36
CA LEU A 254 18.24 23.27 10.64
C LEU A 254 18.80 24.68 10.48
N SER A 255 17.96 25.66 10.13
CA SER A 255 18.39 27.05 9.88
C SER A 255 18.97 27.71 11.13
N SER A 256 18.32 27.53 12.29
CA SER A 256 18.83 28.06 13.56
C SER A 256 20.03 27.27 14.09
N ALA A 257 20.15 26.00 13.75
CA ALA A 257 21.21 25.13 14.26
C ALA A 257 22.52 25.21 13.46
N LEU A 258 22.45 25.31 12.13
CA LEU A 258 23.61 25.13 11.26
C LEU A 258 24.12 26.42 10.60
N GLY A 259 23.48 27.56 10.87
CA GLY A 259 23.86 28.85 10.29
C GLY A 259 23.87 28.77 8.78
N SER A 260 24.88 29.33 8.10
CA SER A 260 24.96 29.36 6.63
C SER A 260 25.01 27.99 5.94
N ARG A 261 25.40 26.92 6.63
CA ARG A 261 25.48 25.56 6.03
C ARG A 261 24.15 24.81 6.01
N TRP A 262 23.09 25.42 6.55
CA TRP A 262 21.82 24.73 6.76
C TRP A 262 21.16 24.27 5.45
N ALA A 263 21.22 25.11 4.41
CA ALA A 263 20.55 24.87 3.15
C ALA A 263 21.24 23.72 2.38
N GLU A 264 22.57 23.74 2.28
CA GLU A 264 23.38 22.62 1.77
C GLU A 264 23.03 21.32 2.53
N ARG A 265 22.98 21.36 3.86
CA ARG A 265 22.64 20.17 4.65
C ARG A 265 21.22 19.68 4.39
N ALA A 266 20.26 20.59 4.24
CA ALA A 266 18.87 20.25 3.95
C ALA A 266 18.75 19.56 2.58
N LEU A 267 19.46 20.04 1.56
CA LEU A 267 19.51 19.43 0.22
C LEU A 267 20.10 18.01 0.27
N LEU A 268 21.18 17.80 1.04
CA LEU A 268 21.73 16.46 1.25
C LEU A 268 20.72 15.52 1.95
N LEU A 269 19.95 16.03 2.92
CA LEU A 269 18.90 15.25 3.57
C LEU A 269 17.77 14.91 2.60
N MET A 270 17.37 15.84 1.73
CA MET A 270 16.38 15.63 0.67
C MET A 270 16.80 14.50 -0.28
N GLN A 271 18.07 14.45 -0.68
CA GLN A 271 18.59 13.38 -1.56
C GLN A 271 18.62 12.00 -0.88
N ALA A 272 18.72 11.95 0.45
CA ALA A 272 18.91 10.71 1.21
C ALA A 272 17.63 10.16 1.88
N ASN A 273 16.46 10.77 1.68
CA ASN A 273 15.23 10.45 2.43
C ASN A 273 13.99 10.26 1.55
N HIS A 274 12.89 9.86 2.20
CA HIS A 274 11.57 9.61 1.60
C HIS A 274 10.84 10.90 1.19
N ALA A 275 9.78 10.77 0.37
CA ALA A 275 8.97 11.86 -0.17
C ALA A 275 8.54 12.94 0.84
N ARG A 276 8.28 12.58 2.10
CA ARG A 276 7.85 13.56 3.11
C ARG A 276 8.97 14.55 3.43
N VAL A 277 10.20 14.07 3.62
CA VAL A 277 11.37 14.92 3.82
C VAL A 277 11.62 15.76 2.57
N VAL A 278 11.56 15.17 1.38
CA VAL A 278 11.70 15.90 0.10
C VAL A 278 10.73 17.08 0.03
N THR A 279 9.44 16.82 0.26
CA THR A 279 8.38 17.83 0.20
C THR A 279 8.57 18.91 1.28
N GLN A 280 8.88 18.52 2.51
CA GLN A 280 9.07 19.46 3.62
C GLN A 280 10.32 20.32 3.44
N THR A 281 11.44 19.72 3.03
CA THR A 281 12.68 20.44 2.74
C THR A 281 12.49 21.45 1.63
N ALA A 282 11.87 21.05 0.52
CA ALA A 282 11.63 21.96 -0.59
C ALA A 282 10.77 23.17 -0.18
N ARG A 283 9.73 22.91 0.63
CA ARG A 283 8.90 23.97 1.21
C ARG A 283 9.69 24.89 2.15
N ILE A 284 10.48 24.34 3.06
CA ILE A 284 11.25 25.13 4.04
C ILE A 284 12.31 25.99 3.34
N LEU A 285 13.03 25.46 2.36
CA LEU A 285 13.98 26.22 1.54
C LEU A 285 13.29 27.37 0.81
N SER A 286 12.13 27.10 0.21
CA SER A 286 11.34 28.12 -0.48
C SER A 286 10.84 29.22 0.47
N GLU A 287 10.30 28.84 1.63
CA GLU A 287 9.83 29.77 2.67
C GLU A 287 10.97 30.62 3.27
N ALA A 288 12.20 30.08 3.28
CA ALA A 288 13.39 30.77 3.77
C ALA A 288 14.10 31.63 2.71
N GLY A 289 13.62 31.66 1.46
CA GLY A 289 14.25 32.42 0.36
C GLY A 289 15.39 31.69 -0.36
N GLU A 290 15.64 30.41 -0.05
CA GLU A 290 16.70 29.59 -0.63
C GLU A 290 16.23 28.76 -1.85
N ALA A 291 15.19 29.21 -2.55
CA ALA A 291 14.65 28.51 -3.72
C ALA A 291 15.68 28.38 -4.85
N ALA A 292 16.60 29.35 -4.99
CA ALA A 292 17.64 29.33 -6.01
C ALA A 292 18.67 28.21 -5.80
N GLU A 293 19.02 27.89 -4.55
CA GLU A 293 19.92 26.78 -4.23
C GLU A 293 19.27 25.43 -4.56
N LEU A 294 18.00 25.27 -4.16
CA LEU A 294 17.20 24.09 -4.50
C LEU A 294 17.10 23.90 -6.02
N ARG A 295 16.83 24.98 -6.76
CA ARG A 295 16.81 24.98 -8.22
C ARG A 295 18.13 24.47 -8.79
N THR A 296 19.24 25.07 -8.39
CA THR A 296 20.58 24.73 -8.90
C THR A 296 20.93 23.26 -8.66
N MET A 297 20.57 22.74 -7.47
CA MET A 297 20.73 21.32 -7.14
C MET A 297 19.86 20.44 -8.03
N LEU A 298 18.58 20.76 -8.21
CA LEU A 298 17.66 19.99 -9.06
C LEU A 298 18.10 19.99 -10.53
N GLU A 299 18.48 21.14 -11.08
CA GLU A 299 19.00 21.25 -12.46
C GLU A 299 20.21 20.35 -12.67
N SER A 300 21.16 20.37 -11.72
CA SER A 300 22.35 19.53 -11.78
C SER A 300 22.01 18.06 -11.64
N SER A 301 21.12 17.70 -10.70
CA SER A 301 20.69 16.31 -10.50
C SER A 301 19.86 15.75 -11.67
N ILE A 302 19.11 16.58 -12.38
CA ILE A 302 18.40 16.18 -13.61
C ILE A 302 19.42 15.95 -14.72
N ARG A 303 20.29 16.92 -15.00
CA ARG A 303 21.30 16.84 -16.06
C ARG A 303 22.26 15.67 -15.88
N GLU A 304 22.68 15.39 -14.66
CA GLU A 304 23.59 14.29 -14.31
C GLU A 304 22.86 12.97 -14.09
N HIS A 305 21.53 12.95 -14.26
CA HIS A 305 20.66 11.83 -13.96
C HIS A 305 20.82 11.27 -12.53
N SER A 306 21.26 12.07 -11.55
CA SER A 306 21.48 11.66 -10.16
C SER A 306 20.27 11.89 -9.25
N ALA A 307 19.22 12.57 -9.73
CA ALA A 307 17.99 12.80 -8.98
C ALA A 307 17.35 11.48 -8.52
N THR A 308 16.84 11.46 -7.28
CA THR A 308 16.13 10.31 -6.74
C THR A 308 14.68 10.27 -7.20
N SER A 309 14.06 9.09 -7.15
CA SER A 309 12.66 8.91 -7.52
C SER A 309 11.72 9.80 -6.71
N GLU A 310 11.97 9.97 -5.41
CA GLU A 310 11.16 10.82 -4.55
C GLU A 310 11.25 12.30 -4.95
N MET A 311 12.44 12.77 -5.35
CA MET A 311 12.64 14.13 -5.86
C MET A 311 11.92 14.35 -7.18
N LEU A 312 12.01 13.38 -8.09
CA LEU A 312 11.37 13.45 -9.41
C LEU A 312 9.85 13.40 -9.31
N ILE A 313 9.30 12.55 -8.44
CA ILE A 313 7.85 12.50 -8.15
C ILE A 313 7.38 13.85 -7.60
N TRP A 314 8.09 14.39 -6.61
CA TRP A 314 7.76 15.69 -6.03
C TRP A 314 7.80 16.80 -7.09
N LEU A 315 8.87 16.89 -7.88
CA LEU A 315 9.02 17.90 -8.93
C LEU A 315 7.91 17.81 -9.98
N CYS A 316 7.56 16.60 -10.44
CA CYS A 316 6.46 16.39 -11.37
C CYS A 316 5.11 16.85 -10.77
N SER A 317 4.90 16.60 -9.48
CA SER A 317 3.67 17.02 -8.78
C SER A 317 3.58 18.53 -8.57
N ASP A 318 4.71 19.21 -8.36
CA ASP A 318 4.80 20.65 -8.08
C ASP A 318 5.25 21.48 -9.29
N ARG A 319 5.11 20.91 -10.49
CA ARG A 319 5.54 21.49 -11.78
C ARG A 319 4.97 22.87 -12.11
N LYS A 320 3.89 23.30 -11.44
CA LYS A 320 3.35 24.66 -11.60
C LYS A 320 4.28 25.71 -11.01
N ASN A 321 4.93 25.38 -9.89
CA ASN A 321 5.88 26.27 -9.20
C ASN A 321 7.30 26.12 -9.76
N TRP A 322 7.60 24.97 -10.36
CA TRP A 322 8.94 24.61 -10.85
C TRP A 322 8.97 24.34 -12.37
N GLY A 323 8.10 24.99 -13.13
CA GLY A 323 7.89 24.70 -14.56
C GLY A 323 9.12 24.88 -15.43
N GLU A 324 10.06 25.73 -15.01
CA GLU A 324 11.36 25.92 -15.67
C GLU A 324 12.27 24.69 -15.66
N LEU A 325 12.05 23.75 -14.74
CA LEU A 325 12.77 22.47 -14.66
C LEU A 325 12.06 21.34 -15.42
N VAL A 326 10.89 21.62 -15.98
CA VAL A 326 10.05 20.65 -16.68
C VAL A 326 10.41 20.68 -18.16
N THR A 327 11.62 20.19 -18.44
CA THR A 327 12.21 20.14 -19.78
C THR A 327 12.40 18.69 -20.23
N PRO A 328 12.74 18.40 -21.50
CA PRO A 328 13.00 17.05 -21.97
C PRO A 328 14.04 16.26 -21.15
N ASP A 329 15.00 16.94 -20.53
CA ASP A 329 15.99 16.32 -19.65
C ASP A 329 15.35 15.66 -18.42
N LEU A 330 14.21 16.18 -17.96
CA LEU A 330 13.45 15.58 -16.87
C LEU A 330 12.98 14.16 -17.22
N LEU A 331 12.53 13.93 -18.46
CA LEU A 331 12.15 12.58 -18.90
C LEU A 331 13.37 11.65 -18.91
N GLY A 332 14.53 12.15 -19.35
CA GLY A 332 15.80 11.42 -19.29
C GLY A 332 16.16 11.01 -17.86
N ALA A 333 16.06 11.93 -16.90
CA ALA A 333 16.30 11.67 -15.49
C ALA A 333 15.30 10.67 -14.88
N ILE A 334 14.01 10.75 -15.27
CA ILE A 334 12.97 9.79 -14.85
C ILE A 334 13.31 8.38 -15.34
N VAL A 335 13.62 8.23 -16.63
CA VAL A 335 13.98 6.93 -17.23
C VAL A 335 15.22 6.36 -16.53
N ALA A 336 16.26 7.16 -16.33
CA ALA A 336 17.48 6.72 -15.65
C ALA A 336 17.24 6.32 -14.17
N ALA A 337 16.33 6.99 -13.47
CA ALA A 337 15.95 6.61 -12.12
C ALA A 337 15.18 5.28 -12.09
N LEU A 338 14.25 5.07 -13.03
CA LEU A 338 13.52 3.81 -13.18
C LEU A 338 14.45 2.64 -13.51
N ASP A 339 15.45 2.84 -14.39
CA ASP A 339 16.46 1.83 -14.68
C ASP A 339 17.21 1.40 -13.41
N ARG A 340 17.63 2.35 -12.56
CA ARG A 340 18.29 2.02 -11.28
C ARG A 340 17.40 1.24 -10.31
N GLU A 341 16.10 1.55 -10.26
CA GLU A 341 15.14 0.87 -9.39
C GLU A 341 14.90 -0.59 -9.79
N GLN A 342 14.79 -0.88 -11.09
CA GLN A 342 14.61 -2.25 -11.59
C GLN A 342 15.73 -3.20 -11.13
N HIS A 343 16.96 -2.69 -11.06
CA HIS A 343 18.11 -3.45 -10.56
C HIS A 343 18.09 -3.66 -9.04
N SER A 344 17.29 -2.88 -8.30
CA SER A 344 17.25 -2.86 -6.84
C SER A 344 16.05 -3.62 -6.24
N THR A 345 14.87 -3.57 -6.87
CA THR A 345 13.63 -4.22 -6.35
C THR A 345 12.81 -4.83 -7.50
N PRO A 346 12.94 -6.13 -7.80
CA PRO A 346 12.18 -6.77 -8.86
C PRO A 346 10.71 -7.01 -8.45
N GLY A 347 9.76 -6.77 -9.36
CA GLY A 347 8.41 -7.39 -9.29
C GLY A 347 7.20 -6.47 -9.05
N ARG A 348 7.35 -5.14 -8.96
CA ARG A 348 6.19 -4.21 -8.94
C ARG A 348 6.52 -2.87 -9.56
N ALA A 349 5.56 -2.29 -10.29
CA ALA A 349 5.66 -0.94 -10.84
C ALA A 349 5.97 0.08 -9.73
N SER A 350 7.07 0.82 -9.89
CA SER A 350 7.53 1.76 -8.88
C SER A 350 6.56 2.96 -8.77
N ARG A 351 6.67 3.73 -7.67
CA ARG A 351 5.87 4.96 -7.51
C ARG A 351 6.17 5.98 -8.61
N LEU A 352 7.41 6.04 -9.08
CA LEU A 352 7.82 6.94 -10.15
C LEU A 352 7.22 6.51 -11.49
N GLN A 353 7.20 5.20 -11.78
CA GLN A 353 6.60 4.67 -12.99
C GLN A 353 5.11 5.02 -13.07
N ARG A 354 4.38 4.80 -11.96
CA ARG A 354 2.97 5.18 -11.86
C ARG A 354 2.77 6.69 -12.03
N ALA A 355 3.59 7.51 -11.39
CA ALA A 355 3.51 8.97 -11.54
C ALA A 355 3.67 9.41 -13.01
N LEU A 356 4.60 8.81 -13.75
CA LEU A 356 4.80 9.08 -15.19
C LEU A 356 3.60 8.62 -16.05
N VAL A 357 3.05 7.44 -15.77
CA VAL A 357 1.98 6.84 -16.58
C VAL A 357 0.61 7.46 -16.30
N GLU A 358 0.29 7.73 -15.03
CA GLU A 358 -1.01 8.25 -14.61
C GLU A 358 -1.17 9.74 -14.95
N ASP A 359 -0.10 10.54 -14.92
CA ASP A 359 -0.15 11.94 -15.31
C ASP A 359 -0.17 12.11 -16.84
N ARG A 360 -1.38 12.25 -17.38
CA ARG A 360 -1.61 12.42 -18.82
C ARG A 360 -1.08 13.73 -19.40
N GLN A 361 -0.81 14.74 -18.57
CA GLN A 361 -0.35 16.06 -19.01
C GLN A 361 1.18 16.20 -18.91
N LEU A 362 1.84 15.42 -18.07
CA LEU A 362 3.28 15.56 -17.80
C LEU A 362 4.14 15.58 -19.07
N LEU A 363 3.96 14.62 -20.00
CA LEU A 363 4.73 14.62 -21.25
C LEU A 363 4.42 15.83 -22.14
N ALA A 364 3.18 16.31 -22.14
CA ALA A 364 2.82 17.50 -22.87
C ALA A 364 3.51 18.74 -22.28
N ASP A 365 3.57 18.84 -20.95
CA ASP A 365 4.27 19.92 -20.24
C ASP A 365 5.79 19.88 -20.50
N ILE A 366 6.41 18.69 -20.41
CA ILE A 366 7.85 18.46 -20.66
C ILE A 366 8.27 18.90 -22.08
N PHE A 367 7.43 18.61 -23.07
CA PHE A 367 7.77 18.83 -24.48
C PHE A 367 7.20 20.12 -25.05
N LYS A 368 6.45 20.91 -24.26
CA LYS A 368 5.69 22.08 -24.72
C LYS A 368 6.52 23.13 -25.48
N GLN A 369 7.79 23.29 -25.12
CA GLN A 369 8.72 24.27 -25.71
C GLN A 369 9.98 23.62 -26.27
N ALA A 370 9.98 22.29 -26.45
CA ALA A 370 11.13 21.55 -26.95
C ALA A 370 11.25 21.62 -28.47
N ASP A 371 12.44 21.39 -29.01
CA ASP A 371 12.58 21.15 -30.45
C ASP A 371 12.05 19.77 -30.84
N ILE A 372 11.45 19.66 -32.02
CA ILE A 372 10.93 18.39 -32.56
C ILE A 372 12.01 17.30 -32.67
N SER A 373 13.28 17.68 -32.87
CA SER A 373 14.42 16.74 -32.86
C SER A 373 14.61 16.08 -31.49
N VAL A 374 14.49 16.87 -30.41
CA VAL A 374 14.60 16.38 -29.03
C VAL A 374 13.43 15.45 -28.70
N ALA A 375 12.22 15.81 -29.12
CA ALA A 375 11.04 14.95 -28.97
C ALA A 375 11.21 13.62 -29.73
N ARG A 376 11.73 13.65 -30.96
CA ARG A 376 12.04 12.46 -31.75
C ARG A 376 13.05 11.54 -31.06
N ASP A 377 14.13 12.11 -30.51
CA ASP A 377 15.15 11.32 -29.82
C ASP A 377 14.62 10.71 -28.52
N ALA A 378 13.77 11.43 -27.79
CA ALA A 378 13.09 10.88 -26.62
C ALA A 378 12.12 9.74 -26.98
N MET A 379 11.36 9.87 -28.07
CA MET A 379 10.50 8.79 -28.58
C MET A 379 11.30 7.53 -28.93
N ARG A 380 12.44 7.67 -29.60
CA ARG A 380 13.34 6.54 -29.90
C ARG A 380 13.82 5.84 -28.63
N ARG A 381 14.23 6.61 -27.61
CA ARG A 381 14.65 6.04 -26.32
C ARG A 381 13.52 5.29 -25.61
N LEU A 382 12.31 5.83 -25.64
CA LEU A 382 11.12 5.17 -25.07
C LEU A 382 10.77 3.87 -25.80
N GLN A 383 10.83 3.87 -27.14
CA GLN A 383 10.57 2.67 -27.95
C GLN A 383 11.54 1.52 -27.60
N LEU A 384 12.82 1.85 -27.49
CA LEU A 384 13.89 0.89 -27.20
C LEU A 384 13.99 0.51 -25.72
N SER A 385 13.27 1.20 -24.83
CA SER A 385 13.36 0.98 -23.39
C SER A 385 12.69 -0.33 -22.98
N PRO A 386 13.34 -1.18 -22.17
CA PRO A 386 12.71 -2.37 -21.59
C PRO A 386 11.85 -2.04 -20.35
N LEU A 387 11.74 -0.77 -19.95
CA LEU A 387 11.09 -0.36 -18.70
C LEU A 387 9.56 -0.49 -18.70
N PHE A 388 8.95 -0.53 -19.89
CA PHE A 388 7.51 -0.45 -20.07
C PHE A 388 7.04 -1.57 -21.01
N ASP A 389 5.84 -2.09 -20.77
CA ASP A 389 5.14 -2.92 -21.74
C ASP A 389 4.75 -2.10 -23.00
N GLU A 390 4.43 -2.79 -24.09
CA GLU A 390 4.12 -2.15 -25.38
C GLU A 390 2.90 -1.23 -25.34
N LEU A 391 1.87 -1.56 -24.54
CA LEU A 391 0.68 -0.72 -24.40
C LEU A 391 1.02 0.61 -23.72
N THR A 392 1.83 0.55 -22.66
CA THR A 392 2.31 1.69 -21.90
C THR A 392 3.24 2.55 -22.77
N LYS A 393 4.16 1.94 -23.53
CA LYS A 393 4.99 2.65 -24.50
C LYS A 393 4.13 3.40 -25.51
N ARG A 394 3.14 2.74 -26.12
CA ARG A 394 2.21 3.38 -27.08
C ARG A 394 1.48 4.55 -26.45
N SER A 395 0.94 4.38 -25.24
CA SER A 395 0.27 5.46 -24.50
C SER A 395 1.20 6.65 -24.25
N LEU A 396 2.47 6.43 -23.87
CA LEU A 396 3.44 7.51 -23.66
C LEU A 396 3.84 8.19 -24.97
N LEU A 397 4.12 7.42 -26.03
CA LEU A 397 4.47 7.93 -27.35
C LEU A 397 3.33 8.75 -27.96
N ALA A 398 2.08 8.28 -27.85
CA ALA A 398 0.90 8.99 -28.34
C ALA A 398 0.72 10.36 -27.66
N ARG A 399 1.11 10.49 -26.39
CA ARG A 399 1.09 11.80 -25.69
C ARG A 399 2.13 12.77 -26.26
N ILE A 400 3.28 12.29 -26.72
CA ILE A 400 4.29 13.11 -27.40
C ILE A 400 3.80 13.49 -28.81
N VAL A 401 3.22 12.55 -29.55
CA VAL A 401 2.62 12.82 -30.88
C VAL A 401 1.48 13.83 -30.79
N LYS A 402 0.72 13.86 -29.69
CA LYS A 402 -0.29 14.91 -29.46
C LYS A 402 0.32 16.33 -29.44
N VAL A 403 1.58 16.48 -29.03
CA VAL A 403 2.31 17.76 -29.08
C VAL A 403 2.93 17.98 -30.46
N TYR A 404 3.47 16.92 -31.08
CA TYR A 404 4.11 16.94 -32.40
C TYR A 404 3.46 15.92 -33.36
N PRO A 405 2.34 16.27 -34.02
CA PRO A 405 1.64 15.37 -34.93
C PRO A 405 2.51 14.82 -36.06
N GLU A 406 3.55 15.56 -36.47
CA GLU A 406 4.49 15.14 -37.52
C GLU A 406 5.30 13.88 -37.17
N LEU A 407 5.32 13.49 -35.90
CA LEU A 407 6.00 12.27 -35.41
C LEU A 407 5.09 11.03 -35.41
N GLU A 408 3.83 11.13 -35.86
CA GLU A 408 2.88 10.01 -35.87
C GLU A 408 3.40 8.77 -36.62
N SER A 409 4.14 8.97 -37.72
CA SER A 409 4.75 7.89 -38.51
C SER A 409 5.70 7.00 -37.71
N MET A 410 6.26 7.51 -36.61
CA MET A 410 7.13 6.73 -35.72
C MET A 410 6.37 5.68 -34.91
N ILE A 411 5.06 5.81 -34.75
CA ILE A 411 4.20 4.84 -34.05
C ILE A 411 3.44 3.98 -35.07
N ALA A 412 3.03 4.56 -36.20
CA ALA A 412 2.25 3.87 -37.25
C ALA A 412 2.99 2.70 -37.92
N GLY A 413 4.34 2.74 -37.98
CA GLY A 413 5.15 1.62 -38.49
C GLY A 413 4.98 0.32 -37.70
N ALA A 414 4.67 0.41 -36.40
CA ALA A 414 4.44 -0.75 -35.55
C ALA A 414 3.02 -1.35 -35.73
N GLU A 415 2.02 -0.55 -36.09
CA GLU A 415 0.64 -1.03 -36.31
C GLU A 415 0.50 -1.86 -37.60
N ALA A 416 1.28 -1.55 -38.63
CA ALA A 416 1.29 -2.30 -39.89
C ALA A 416 2.05 -3.63 -39.77
N GLU A 417 3.13 -3.68 -38.99
CA GLU A 417 3.84 -4.93 -38.68
C GLU A 417 3.02 -5.84 -37.76
N GLU A 418 2.32 -5.32 -36.76
CA GLU A 418 1.60 -6.14 -35.78
C GLU A 418 0.30 -6.78 -36.33
N LYS A 419 -0.39 -6.13 -37.29
CA LYS A 419 -1.49 -6.76 -38.04
C LYS A 419 -1.01 -7.79 -39.07
N ALA A 420 0.23 -7.69 -39.53
CA ALA A 420 0.83 -8.64 -40.47
C ALA A 420 1.60 -9.80 -39.78
N ALA A 421 1.95 -9.66 -38.50
CA ALA A 421 2.84 -10.57 -37.76
C ALA A 421 2.15 -11.50 -36.75
N SER A 422 0.85 -11.79 -36.90
CA SER A 422 0.22 -12.82 -36.06
C SER A 422 0.72 -14.22 -36.43
N LEU A 423 1.39 -14.90 -35.52
CA LEU A 423 1.87 -16.28 -35.70
C LEU A 423 0.68 -17.25 -35.65
N ILE A 424 0.37 -17.91 -36.77
CA ILE A 424 -0.69 -18.92 -36.82
C ILE A 424 -0.15 -20.23 -36.25
N VAL A 425 -0.83 -20.83 -35.28
CA VAL A 425 -0.42 -22.07 -34.58
C VAL A 425 -1.63 -22.96 -34.28
N SER A 426 -1.43 -24.26 -34.12
CA SER A 426 -2.48 -25.15 -33.61
C SER A 426 -2.84 -24.80 -32.16
N TRP A 427 -4.09 -25.11 -31.75
CA TRP A 427 -4.49 -25.01 -30.34
C TRP A 427 -3.64 -25.90 -29.45
N SER A 428 -3.28 -27.10 -29.91
CA SER A 428 -2.44 -28.05 -29.18
C SER A 428 -1.05 -27.47 -28.87
N SER A 429 -0.43 -26.78 -29.83
CA SER A 429 0.89 -26.15 -29.65
C SER A 429 0.81 -24.89 -28.82
N LEU A 430 -0.26 -24.11 -28.96
CA LEU A 430 -0.50 -22.93 -28.12
C LEU A 430 -0.63 -23.32 -26.64
N GLU A 431 -1.42 -24.35 -26.33
CA GLU A 431 -1.60 -24.83 -24.95
C GLU A 431 -0.33 -25.44 -24.37
N LYS A 432 0.46 -26.18 -25.17
CA LYS A 432 1.80 -26.65 -24.75
C LYS A 432 2.72 -25.49 -24.35
N ARG A 433 2.74 -24.41 -25.12
CA ARG A 433 3.55 -23.21 -24.83
C ARG A 433 3.04 -22.44 -23.61
N LYS A 434 1.72 -22.35 -23.43
CA LYS A 434 1.13 -21.79 -22.19
C LYS A 434 1.53 -22.61 -20.97
N ALA A 435 1.46 -23.93 -21.04
CA ALA A 435 1.88 -24.81 -19.96
C ALA A 435 3.38 -24.66 -19.64
N GLU A 436 4.25 -24.56 -20.67
CA GLU A 436 5.68 -24.27 -20.51
C GLU A 436 5.91 -22.91 -19.79
N TYR A 437 5.16 -21.88 -20.18
CA TYR A 437 5.22 -20.56 -19.54
C TYR A 437 4.76 -20.60 -18.08
N GLU A 438 3.65 -21.26 -17.79
CA GLU A 438 3.15 -21.40 -16.42
C GLU A 438 4.13 -22.15 -15.51
N GLU A 439 4.74 -23.23 -16.01
CA GLU A 439 5.77 -23.99 -15.28
C GLU A 439 6.99 -23.10 -14.98
N LEU A 440 7.42 -22.26 -15.94
CA LEU A 440 8.52 -21.33 -15.74
C LEU A 440 8.22 -20.29 -14.65
N VAL A 441 7.03 -19.70 -14.68
CA VAL A 441 6.64 -18.61 -13.76
C VAL A 441 6.28 -19.13 -12.37
N LYS A 442 5.50 -20.20 -12.27
CA LYS A 442 4.95 -20.71 -11.00
C LYS A 442 5.92 -21.65 -10.28
N VAL A 443 6.82 -22.31 -11.01
CA VAL A 443 7.71 -23.35 -10.45
C VAL A 443 9.18 -22.95 -10.58
N LYS A 444 9.72 -22.89 -11.80
CA LYS A 444 11.18 -22.82 -12.02
C LYS A 444 11.84 -21.53 -11.53
N ILE A 445 11.22 -20.37 -11.79
CA ILE A 445 11.76 -19.06 -11.35
C ILE A 445 11.72 -18.89 -9.82
N PRO A 446 10.60 -19.22 -9.13
CA PRO A 446 10.56 -19.24 -7.67
C PRO A 446 11.56 -20.21 -7.04
N GLU A 447 11.74 -21.41 -7.60
CA GLU A 447 12.73 -22.38 -7.11
C GLU A 447 14.16 -21.85 -7.23
N ASN A 448 14.54 -21.35 -8.40
CA ASN A 448 15.86 -20.75 -8.61
C ASN A 448 16.09 -19.53 -7.68
N SER A 449 15.06 -18.75 -7.38
CA SER A 449 15.15 -17.65 -6.41
C SER A 449 15.44 -18.13 -4.98
N ARG A 450 14.88 -19.28 -4.58
CA ARG A 450 15.19 -19.93 -3.29
C ARG A 450 16.62 -20.46 -3.27
N GLU A 451 17.10 -21.05 -4.36
CA GLU A 451 18.48 -21.52 -4.50
C GLU A 451 19.49 -20.36 -4.38
N ILE A 452 19.22 -19.20 -5.00
CA ILE A 452 20.07 -18.02 -4.87
C ILE A 452 20.08 -17.50 -3.42
N ALA A 453 18.93 -17.52 -2.74
CA ALA A 453 18.85 -17.11 -1.35
C ALA A 453 19.64 -18.04 -0.42
N LEU A 454 19.57 -19.35 -0.66
CA LEU A 454 20.34 -20.36 0.06
C LEU A 454 21.84 -20.22 -0.22
N ALA A 455 22.25 -20.13 -1.48
CA ALA A 455 23.64 -19.95 -1.89
C ALA A 455 24.28 -18.69 -1.26
N ARG A 456 23.50 -17.61 -1.12
CA ARG A 456 23.92 -16.36 -0.48
C ARG A 456 24.11 -16.46 1.04
N SER A 457 23.49 -17.46 1.69
CA SER A 457 23.65 -17.68 3.13
C SER A 457 25.00 -18.30 3.52
N TYR A 458 25.74 -18.87 2.55
CA TYR A 458 27.03 -19.53 2.79
C TYR A 458 28.24 -18.59 2.87
N GLY A 459 28.04 -17.26 2.90
CA GLY A 459 29.09 -16.29 3.19
C GLY A 459 29.82 -15.79 1.93
N ASP A 460 31.07 -16.22 1.70
CA ASP A 460 31.95 -15.60 0.70
C ASP A 460 31.47 -15.82 -0.75
N LEU A 461 30.84 -14.79 -1.31
CA LEU A 461 30.21 -14.82 -2.63
C LEU A 461 31.22 -14.80 -3.80
N SER A 462 32.49 -14.45 -3.53
CA SER A 462 33.49 -14.23 -4.57
C SER A 462 33.99 -15.55 -5.20
N GLU A 463 34.03 -16.63 -4.41
CA GLU A 463 34.43 -17.98 -4.83
C GLU A 463 33.26 -18.98 -4.96
N ASN A 464 32.05 -18.60 -4.53
CA ASN A 464 30.91 -19.50 -4.53
C ASN A 464 30.40 -19.81 -5.96
N PHE A 465 30.79 -20.99 -6.47
CA PHE A 465 30.40 -21.51 -7.79
C PHE A 465 28.89 -21.71 -7.91
N GLU A 466 28.22 -22.15 -6.84
CA GLU A 466 26.78 -22.38 -6.81
C GLU A 466 26.00 -21.07 -6.95
N PHE A 467 26.47 -19.99 -6.31
CA PHE A 467 25.86 -18.66 -6.46
C PHE A 467 25.98 -18.13 -7.90
N LYS A 468 27.15 -18.29 -8.53
CA LYS A 468 27.38 -17.87 -9.93
C LYS A 468 26.52 -18.68 -10.89
N ALA A 469 26.45 -20.00 -10.72
CA ALA A 469 25.62 -20.89 -11.52
C ALA A 469 24.12 -20.56 -11.36
N ALA A 470 23.64 -20.35 -10.14
CA ALA A 470 22.24 -20.00 -9.88
C ALA A 470 21.85 -18.64 -10.48
N LYS A 471 22.75 -17.64 -10.42
CA LYS A 471 22.59 -16.33 -11.10
C LYS A 471 22.55 -16.46 -12.62
N GLN A 472 23.41 -17.29 -13.21
CA GLN A 472 23.38 -17.54 -14.65
C GLN A 472 22.08 -18.24 -15.07
N MET A 473 21.64 -19.22 -14.29
CA MET A 473 20.37 -19.90 -14.51
C MET A 473 19.17 -18.94 -14.40
N GLN A 474 19.20 -18.00 -13.46
CA GLN A 474 18.19 -16.93 -13.37
C GLN A 474 18.09 -16.10 -14.65
N SER A 475 19.25 -15.73 -15.21
CA SER A 475 19.31 -14.99 -16.48
C SER A 475 18.70 -15.80 -17.64
N VAL A 476 19.04 -17.09 -17.72
CA VAL A 476 18.48 -18.01 -18.73
C VAL A 476 16.96 -18.15 -18.59
N LEU A 477 16.46 -18.38 -17.37
CA LEU A 477 15.03 -18.51 -17.09
C LEU A 477 14.25 -17.22 -17.38
N THR A 478 14.80 -16.07 -17.02
CA THR A 478 14.16 -14.76 -17.25
C THR A 478 14.12 -14.42 -18.72
N ARG A 479 15.20 -14.68 -19.46
CA ARG A 479 15.23 -14.53 -20.92
C ARG A 479 14.21 -15.44 -21.58
N ARG A 480 14.16 -16.72 -21.18
CA ARG A 480 13.19 -17.69 -21.72
C ARG A 480 11.75 -17.27 -21.45
N LYS A 481 11.47 -16.75 -20.25
CA LYS A 481 10.16 -16.19 -19.90
C LYS A 481 9.79 -15.06 -20.88
N ALA A 482 10.67 -14.08 -21.08
CA ALA A 482 10.41 -12.94 -21.98
C ALA A 482 10.20 -13.38 -23.43
N GLU A 483 11.00 -14.34 -23.91
CA GLU A 483 10.84 -14.92 -25.25
C GLU A 483 9.46 -15.61 -25.40
N LEU A 484 9.06 -16.46 -24.44
CA LEU A 484 7.78 -17.15 -24.49
C LEU A 484 6.58 -16.20 -24.35
N ASP A 485 6.69 -15.17 -23.52
CA ASP A 485 5.66 -14.16 -23.34
C ASP A 485 5.37 -13.40 -24.64
N GLN A 486 6.44 -12.93 -25.30
CA GLN A 486 6.36 -12.29 -26.61
C GLN A 486 5.78 -13.22 -27.68
N MET A 487 6.22 -14.48 -27.69
CA MET A 487 5.72 -15.49 -28.62
C MET A 487 4.23 -15.78 -28.41
N LEU A 488 3.77 -15.92 -27.16
CA LEU A 488 2.37 -16.16 -26.80
C LEU A 488 1.49 -14.96 -27.14
N HIS A 489 1.97 -13.73 -26.96
CA HIS A 489 1.25 -12.51 -27.32
C HIS A 489 0.93 -12.43 -28.82
N ASN A 490 1.89 -12.84 -29.64
CA ASN A 490 1.81 -12.77 -31.10
C ASN A 490 1.10 -13.98 -31.73
N ALA A 491 0.86 -15.05 -30.98
CA ALA A 491 0.27 -16.27 -31.49
C ALA A 491 -1.25 -16.23 -31.57
N ARG A 492 -1.80 -16.88 -32.59
CA ARG A 492 -3.24 -17.07 -32.81
C ARG A 492 -3.51 -18.55 -33.06
N GLY A 493 -4.28 -19.16 -32.16
CA GLY A 493 -4.68 -20.57 -32.24
C GLY A 493 -5.73 -20.80 -33.33
N THR A 494 -5.62 -21.91 -34.04
CA THR A 494 -6.60 -22.37 -35.02
C THR A 494 -6.73 -23.89 -35.00
N ALA A 495 -7.93 -24.39 -35.33
CA ALA A 495 -8.18 -25.82 -35.51
C ALA A 495 -7.86 -26.30 -36.93
N PHE A 496 -7.48 -25.38 -37.84
CA PHE A 496 -7.29 -25.62 -39.28
C PHE A 496 -8.49 -26.25 -39.97
N GLU A 497 -9.71 -25.94 -39.52
CA GLU A 497 -10.94 -26.43 -40.13
C GLU A 497 -11.16 -25.80 -41.51
N ASN A 498 -11.60 -26.61 -42.47
CA ASN A 498 -11.93 -26.20 -43.84
C ASN A 498 -10.81 -25.37 -44.53
N PRO A 499 -9.57 -25.91 -44.63
CA PRO A 499 -8.48 -25.22 -45.31
C PRO A 499 -8.78 -25.07 -46.81
N ASP A 500 -8.22 -24.04 -47.45
CA ASP A 500 -8.30 -23.89 -48.90
C ASP A 500 -7.44 -24.97 -49.57
N THR A 501 -8.07 -25.93 -50.24
CA THR A 501 -7.37 -27.00 -50.97
C THR A 501 -7.17 -26.69 -52.46
N SER A 502 -7.53 -25.48 -52.93
CA SER A 502 -7.26 -25.07 -54.32
C SER A 502 -5.77 -24.80 -54.58
N ARG A 503 -5.04 -24.47 -53.52
CA ARG A 503 -3.59 -24.21 -53.49
C ARG A 503 -3.02 -24.70 -52.17
N VAL A 504 -1.70 -24.82 -52.08
CA VAL A 504 -1.06 -25.18 -50.82
C VAL A 504 -1.27 -24.05 -49.82
N SER A 505 -2.04 -24.31 -48.76
CA SER A 505 -2.29 -23.37 -47.67
C SER A 505 -1.91 -23.98 -46.32
N ILE A 506 -1.88 -23.15 -45.28
CA ILE A 506 -1.80 -23.65 -43.90
C ILE A 506 -3.01 -24.57 -43.64
N GLY A 507 -2.78 -25.73 -43.03
CA GLY A 507 -3.78 -26.77 -42.82
C GLY A 507 -3.90 -27.79 -43.96
N THR A 508 -2.96 -27.85 -44.91
CA THR A 508 -3.01 -28.80 -46.04
C THR A 508 -1.96 -29.90 -45.96
N VAL A 509 -2.28 -31.06 -46.54
CA VAL A 509 -1.36 -32.17 -46.81
C VAL A 509 -1.03 -32.12 -48.30
N VAL A 510 0.27 -32.00 -48.61
CA VAL A 510 0.78 -31.84 -49.97
C VAL A 510 1.65 -33.02 -50.31
N THR A 511 1.30 -33.71 -51.40
CA THR A 511 2.19 -34.73 -51.98
C THR A 511 2.95 -34.11 -53.14
N VAL A 512 4.27 -34.15 -53.08
CA VAL A 512 5.18 -33.68 -54.12
C VAL A 512 5.90 -34.85 -54.77
N ARG A 513 6.06 -34.81 -56.09
CA ARG A 513 6.76 -35.85 -56.86
C ARG A 513 8.05 -35.27 -57.44
N ASN A 514 9.18 -35.89 -57.13
CA ASN A 514 10.48 -35.49 -57.66
C ASN A 514 10.54 -35.73 -59.18
N VAL A 515 10.92 -34.72 -59.95
CA VAL A 515 10.89 -34.74 -61.42
C VAL A 515 11.91 -35.73 -62.02
N GLU A 516 13.05 -35.93 -61.37
CA GLU A 516 14.13 -36.80 -61.87
C GLU A 516 13.93 -38.26 -61.45
N THR A 517 13.51 -38.50 -60.22
CA THR A 517 13.46 -39.85 -59.62
C THR A 517 12.06 -40.46 -59.57
N ASN A 518 11.02 -39.68 -59.89
CA ASN A 518 9.61 -40.06 -59.77
C ASN A 518 9.18 -40.53 -58.35
N LYS A 519 9.98 -40.24 -57.32
CA LYS A 519 9.62 -40.54 -55.93
C LYS A 519 8.65 -39.50 -55.39
N GLU A 520 7.68 -39.96 -54.61
CA GLU A 520 6.70 -39.09 -53.94
C GLU A 520 7.04 -38.91 -52.47
N GLU A 521 6.88 -37.67 -52.00
CA GLU A 521 7.04 -37.27 -50.61
C GLU A 521 5.79 -36.51 -50.18
N THR A 522 5.36 -36.68 -48.92
CA THR A 522 4.15 -36.04 -48.40
C THR A 522 4.50 -35.17 -47.21
N TYR A 523 4.03 -33.93 -47.22
CA TYR A 523 4.27 -32.93 -46.18
C TYR A 523 2.93 -32.37 -45.68
N THR A 524 2.79 -32.25 -44.36
CA THR A 524 1.65 -31.54 -43.75
C THR A 524 2.08 -30.14 -43.36
N ILE A 525 1.46 -29.11 -43.95
CA ILE A 525 1.80 -27.70 -43.70
C ILE A 525 0.91 -27.17 -42.58
N LEU A 526 1.47 -26.99 -41.38
CA LEU A 526 0.75 -26.45 -40.22
C LEU A 526 1.37 -25.14 -39.73
N GLY A 527 1.00 -24.69 -38.53
CA GLY A 527 1.41 -23.44 -37.94
C GLY A 527 2.87 -23.38 -37.47
N ALA A 528 3.27 -22.20 -36.98
CA ALA A 528 4.66 -21.84 -36.67
C ALA A 528 5.33 -22.80 -35.66
N TRP A 529 4.55 -23.37 -34.73
CA TRP A 529 5.03 -24.21 -33.63
C TRP A 529 4.69 -25.69 -33.79
N ASP A 530 4.12 -26.07 -34.94
CA ASP A 530 3.54 -27.40 -35.16
C ASP A 530 4.50 -28.38 -35.84
N SER A 531 5.73 -27.96 -36.16
CA SER A 531 6.73 -28.81 -36.81
C SER A 531 7.00 -30.10 -36.03
N ASP A 532 6.84 -31.23 -36.70
CA ASP A 532 7.16 -32.58 -36.21
C ASP A 532 7.75 -33.38 -37.40
N PRO A 533 9.08 -33.33 -37.58
CA PRO A 533 9.76 -33.97 -38.72
C PRO A 533 9.52 -35.48 -38.81
N ASP A 534 9.41 -36.16 -37.66
CA ASP A 534 9.16 -37.60 -37.58
C ASP A 534 7.77 -37.97 -38.15
N ARG A 535 6.84 -37.01 -38.17
CA ARG A 535 5.49 -37.15 -38.73
C ARG A 535 5.30 -36.42 -40.05
N HIS A 536 6.37 -35.93 -40.67
CA HIS A 536 6.32 -35.10 -41.88
C HIS A 536 5.42 -33.85 -41.73
N VAL A 537 5.31 -33.30 -40.52
CA VAL A 537 4.62 -32.04 -40.26
C VAL A 537 5.65 -30.93 -40.29
N ILE A 538 5.45 -29.94 -41.15
CA ILE A 538 6.35 -28.80 -41.31
C ILE A 538 5.61 -27.49 -41.06
N SER A 539 6.25 -26.60 -40.32
CA SER A 539 5.77 -25.23 -40.16
C SER A 539 5.80 -24.51 -41.50
N TYR A 540 4.76 -23.73 -41.75
CA TYR A 540 4.68 -22.83 -42.90
C TYR A 540 5.88 -21.86 -42.98
N GLN A 541 6.59 -21.59 -41.87
CA GLN A 541 7.76 -20.72 -41.83
C GLN A 541 9.07 -21.39 -42.25
N THR A 542 9.08 -22.72 -42.41
CA THR A 542 10.27 -23.44 -42.87
C THR A 542 10.56 -23.15 -44.35
N ALA A 543 11.81 -23.33 -44.79
CA ALA A 543 12.18 -23.12 -46.19
C ALA A 543 11.35 -23.97 -47.17
N ILE A 544 11.06 -25.22 -46.79
CA ILE A 544 10.19 -26.13 -47.55
C ILE A 544 8.74 -25.62 -47.52
N GLY A 545 8.23 -25.23 -46.34
CA GLY A 545 6.88 -24.66 -46.22
C GLY A 545 6.69 -23.43 -47.10
N GLN A 546 7.62 -22.47 -47.04
CA GLN A 546 7.58 -21.25 -47.86
C GLN A 546 7.68 -21.53 -49.36
N ALA A 547 8.47 -22.52 -49.76
CA ALA A 547 8.59 -22.90 -51.17
C ALA A 547 7.36 -23.63 -51.71
N LEU A 548 6.50 -24.17 -50.83
CA LEU A 548 5.26 -24.86 -51.22
C LEU A 548 4.04 -23.96 -51.16
N LEU A 549 3.97 -22.99 -50.24
CA LEU A 549 2.81 -22.14 -50.03
C LEU A 549 2.35 -21.41 -51.30
N GLY A 550 1.05 -21.46 -51.57
CA GLY A 550 0.40 -20.74 -52.66
C GLY A 550 0.41 -21.45 -54.01
N HIS A 551 1.19 -22.52 -54.16
CA HIS A 551 1.28 -23.29 -55.40
C HIS A 551 0.10 -24.24 -55.62
N GLU A 552 -0.23 -24.51 -56.88
CA GLU A 552 -1.39 -25.31 -57.29
C GLU A 552 -0.99 -26.71 -57.80
N ILE A 553 -1.96 -27.62 -57.89
CA ILE A 553 -1.73 -28.99 -58.39
C ILE A 553 -1.19 -28.94 -59.83
N GLY A 554 -0.07 -29.63 -60.08
CA GLY A 554 0.61 -29.67 -61.37
C GLY A 554 1.70 -28.61 -61.55
N GLU A 555 1.86 -27.67 -60.62
CA GLU A 555 2.98 -26.72 -60.63
C GLU A 555 4.28 -27.38 -60.15
N THR A 556 5.40 -26.93 -60.72
CA THR A 556 6.75 -27.37 -60.33
C THR A 556 7.38 -26.34 -59.39
N VAL A 557 7.89 -26.83 -58.27
CA VAL A 557 8.52 -26.06 -57.18
C VAL A 557 9.95 -26.56 -56.96
N SER A 558 10.83 -25.65 -56.54
CA SER A 558 12.23 -25.96 -56.29
C SER A 558 12.47 -26.08 -54.79
N LEU A 559 12.86 -27.26 -54.32
CA LEU A 559 13.12 -27.53 -52.90
C LEU A 559 14.61 -27.79 -52.67
N ASN A 560 15.15 -27.24 -51.59
CA ASN A 560 16.51 -27.53 -51.16
C ASN A 560 16.55 -28.86 -50.39
N THR A 561 17.21 -29.87 -50.97
CA THR A 561 17.44 -31.18 -50.37
C THR A 561 18.87 -31.30 -49.83
N GLU A 562 19.16 -32.34 -49.06
CA GLU A 562 20.51 -32.62 -48.54
C GLU A 562 21.57 -32.79 -49.65
N HIS A 563 21.15 -33.07 -50.89
CA HIS A 563 22.02 -33.29 -52.04
C HIS A 563 22.03 -32.12 -53.04
N GLY A 564 21.42 -30.98 -52.69
CA GLY A 564 21.28 -29.80 -53.54
C GLY A 564 19.83 -29.45 -53.85
N THR A 565 19.62 -28.49 -54.75
CA THR A 565 18.28 -28.06 -55.17
C THR A 565 17.68 -29.07 -56.15
N ALA A 566 16.48 -29.56 -55.87
CA ALA A 566 15.76 -30.50 -56.73
C ALA A 566 14.36 -29.97 -57.07
N GLU A 567 13.88 -30.28 -58.27
CA GLU A 567 12.55 -29.90 -58.74
C GLU A 567 11.51 -30.97 -58.39
N PHE A 568 10.37 -30.51 -57.90
CA PHE A 568 9.24 -31.35 -57.54
C PHE A 568 7.96 -30.80 -58.15
N THR A 569 7.07 -31.68 -58.61
CA THR A 569 5.73 -31.30 -59.08
C THR A 569 4.70 -31.60 -57.99
N ILE A 570 3.76 -30.69 -57.75
CA ILE A 570 2.67 -30.90 -56.79
C ILE A 570 1.69 -31.93 -57.37
N ALA A 571 1.66 -33.12 -56.77
CA ALA A 571 0.86 -34.25 -57.22
C ALA A 571 -0.55 -34.23 -56.61
N SER A 572 -0.71 -33.81 -55.35
CA SER A 572 -2.03 -33.65 -54.73
C SER A 572 -2.01 -32.68 -53.54
N ILE A 573 -3.16 -32.06 -53.27
CA ILE A 573 -3.42 -31.19 -52.12
C ILE A 573 -4.70 -31.69 -51.44
N GLN A 574 -4.61 -31.99 -50.15
CA GLN A 574 -5.72 -32.49 -49.33
C GLN A 574 -5.82 -31.68 -48.03
N ALA A 575 -6.99 -31.66 -47.39
CA ALA A 575 -7.14 -31.05 -46.07
C ALA A 575 -6.43 -31.92 -45.01
N ALA A 576 -5.65 -31.28 -44.14
CA ALA A 576 -5.12 -31.95 -42.96
C ALA A 576 -6.24 -32.23 -41.95
N PRO A 577 -6.13 -33.30 -41.12
CA PRO A 577 -7.05 -33.51 -40.01
C PRO A 577 -7.06 -32.27 -39.09
N PRO A 578 -8.24 -31.78 -38.67
CA PRO A 578 -8.33 -30.63 -37.78
C PRO A 578 -7.75 -30.96 -36.41
N ASP A 579 -7.20 -29.96 -35.74
CA ASP A 579 -6.77 -30.10 -34.35
C ASP A 579 -8.00 -30.25 -33.45
N GLN A 580 -8.06 -31.36 -32.72
CA GLN A 580 -9.19 -31.71 -31.84
C GLN A 580 -9.05 -31.09 -30.43
N THR A 581 -7.98 -30.35 -30.17
CA THR A 581 -7.75 -29.70 -28.88
C THR A 581 -8.78 -28.60 -28.65
N THR A 582 -9.64 -28.77 -27.63
CA THR A 582 -10.60 -27.72 -27.26
C THR A 582 -9.84 -26.54 -26.65
N PRO A 583 -10.01 -25.30 -27.16
CA PRO A 583 -9.38 -24.14 -26.56
C PRO A 583 -9.87 -24.00 -25.11
N ALA A 584 -8.93 -23.84 -24.18
CA ALA A 584 -9.28 -23.42 -22.83
C ALA A 584 -9.99 -22.06 -22.92
N PRO A 585 -11.02 -21.77 -22.08
CA PRO A 585 -11.62 -20.44 -22.05
C PRO A 585 -10.52 -19.39 -21.88
N ASP A 586 -10.60 -18.30 -22.65
CA ASP A 586 -9.59 -17.24 -22.63
C ASP A 586 -9.19 -16.92 -21.19
N LEU A 587 -7.88 -16.99 -20.92
CA LEU A 587 -7.35 -16.59 -19.63
C LEU A 587 -7.82 -15.15 -19.37
N PRO A 588 -8.32 -14.84 -18.17
CA PRO A 588 -8.64 -13.48 -17.82
C PRO A 588 -7.41 -12.61 -18.12
N SER A 589 -7.60 -11.43 -18.72
CA SER A 589 -6.57 -10.39 -18.80
C SER A 589 -5.80 -10.31 -17.48
N GLU A 590 -4.47 -10.09 -17.50
CA GLU A 590 -3.58 -10.07 -16.31
C GLU A 590 -4.18 -9.43 -15.05
N SER A 591 -5.03 -8.42 -15.23
CA SER A 591 -5.92 -7.83 -14.22
C SER A 591 -6.66 -8.81 -13.29
N ALA A 592 -7.06 -10.00 -13.75
CA ALA A 592 -7.85 -10.94 -12.94
C ALA A 592 -6.99 -12.04 -12.30
N VAL A 593 -5.80 -12.31 -12.84
CA VAL A 593 -4.83 -13.22 -12.21
C VAL A 593 -4.11 -12.51 -11.05
N GLU A 594 -3.83 -11.21 -11.18
CA GLU A 594 -3.34 -10.41 -10.04
C GLU A 594 -4.38 -10.26 -8.92
N ALA A 595 -5.68 -10.25 -9.26
CA ALA A 595 -6.76 -10.20 -8.26
C ALA A 595 -6.92 -11.52 -7.48
N ALA A 596 -6.65 -12.66 -8.11
CA ALA A 596 -6.79 -13.98 -7.48
C ALA A 596 -5.58 -14.39 -6.62
N VAL A 597 -4.42 -13.74 -6.76
CA VAL A 597 -3.23 -13.94 -5.93
C VAL A 597 -3.18 -12.97 -4.74
N ALA A 598 -4.12 -12.00 -4.69
CA ALA A 598 -4.26 -11.01 -3.63
C ALA A 598 -5.34 -11.33 -2.58
N GLU A 599 -6.06 -12.44 -2.74
CA GLU A 599 -6.83 -13.12 -1.67
C GLU A 599 -6.01 -14.29 -1.10
#